data_AF-A0A3B9G8I8-F1
#
_entry.id   AF-A0A3B9G8I8-F1
#
_cell.length_a   1.000
_cell.length_b   1.000
_cell.length_c   1.000
_cell.angle_alpha   90.00
_cell.angle_beta   90.00
_cell.angle_gamma   90.00
#
_symmetry.space_group_name_H-M   'P 1'
#
loop_
_entity.id
_entity.type
_entity.pdbx_description
1 polymer ?
#
loop_
_entity_poly.entity_id
_entity_poly.type
_entity_poly.pdbx_seq_one_letter_code
_entity_poly.pdbx_strand_id
1 'polypeptide(L)'
;KGMWQGKRILSEAWVQEATSKQTSNGSNPDNDWDQGYGFQFWRCRNNCYRGDGAFGQFCIVIPEHDAVVSITSGTNDMGGVMEAVWETLLPSMAPKPIEPDTTAFQSLAAKLNDLSLPLVEGESQSPVSEKLAQRKFQVFDNEVGVNSVSFDLHGKDHRITIEMDHGMETLYLGSDNYTTSKLNDHLPYTQNMRSRIGASGAWVEPNEYQAKIYLTETPASILYTFRFENNRMNWTSQLRHSLFGPRKLEILKGEF
;
A
#
# COMPACT_ATOMS: atom_id res chain seq x y z
N LYS A 1 -10.66 -33.00 4.20
CA LYS A 1 -10.33 -32.19 3.00
C LYS A 1 -11.57 -32.01 2.11
N GLY A 2 -11.84 -30.81 1.58
CA GLY A 2 -12.97 -30.56 0.65
C GLY A 2 -14.36 -30.37 1.26
N MET A 3 -14.44 -30.22 2.59
CA MET A 3 -15.68 -29.96 3.34
C MET A 3 -15.68 -28.52 3.85
N TRP A 4 -16.80 -27.82 3.71
CA TRP A 4 -17.03 -26.50 4.28
C TRP A 4 -18.36 -26.50 5.02
N GLN A 5 -18.35 -26.16 6.33
CA GLN A 5 -19.55 -26.14 7.19
C GLN A 5 -20.43 -27.40 7.06
N GLY A 6 -19.80 -28.59 7.07
CA GLY A 6 -20.51 -29.87 6.96
C GLY A 6 -20.97 -30.25 5.54
N LYS A 7 -20.80 -29.39 4.54
CA LYS A 7 -21.12 -29.68 3.13
C LYS A 7 -19.86 -29.97 2.31
N ARG A 8 -19.90 -31.02 1.49
CA ARG A 8 -18.83 -31.29 0.52
C ARG A 8 -18.93 -30.31 -0.64
N ILE A 9 -17.86 -29.56 -0.87
CA ILE A 9 -17.73 -28.66 -2.02
C ILE A 9 -16.72 -29.18 -3.05
N LEU A 10 -15.77 -30.03 -2.61
CA LEU A 10 -14.76 -30.67 -3.45
C LEU A 10 -14.55 -32.12 -3.02
N SER A 11 -14.20 -33.00 -3.96
CA SER A 11 -13.79 -34.36 -3.61
C SER A 11 -12.43 -34.31 -2.90
N GLU A 12 -12.22 -35.23 -1.97
CA GLU A 12 -10.93 -35.31 -1.28
C GLU A 12 -9.79 -35.64 -2.25
N ALA A 13 -10.04 -36.54 -3.21
CA ALA A 13 -9.09 -36.88 -4.27
C ALA A 13 -8.67 -35.65 -5.07
N TRP A 14 -9.62 -34.79 -5.45
CA TRP A 14 -9.30 -33.56 -6.19
C TRP A 14 -8.44 -32.61 -5.35
N VAL A 15 -8.74 -32.44 -4.05
CA VAL A 15 -7.91 -31.58 -3.18
C VAL A 15 -6.49 -32.14 -3.07
N GLN A 16 -6.34 -33.46 -2.95
CA GLN A 16 -5.02 -34.10 -2.88
C GLN A 16 -4.23 -33.93 -4.18
N GLU A 17 -4.88 -34.10 -5.33
CA GLU A 17 -4.26 -33.97 -6.65
C GLU A 17 -3.91 -32.50 -6.98
N ALA A 18 -4.83 -31.58 -6.67
CA ALA A 18 -4.64 -30.15 -6.90
C ALA A 18 -3.50 -29.56 -6.08
N THR A 19 -3.25 -30.10 -4.89
CA THR A 19 -2.25 -29.56 -3.96
C THR A 19 -0.94 -30.34 -3.99
N SER A 20 -0.80 -31.37 -4.84
CA SER A 20 0.42 -32.13 -5.05
C SER A 20 1.26 -31.60 -6.23
N LYS A 21 2.52 -32.03 -6.32
CA LYS A 21 3.40 -31.67 -7.43
C LYS A 21 2.98 -32.43 -8.69
N GLN A 22 2.31 -31.74 -9.62
CA GLN A 22 1.93 -32.28 -10.94
C GLN A 22 3.01 -31.99 -11.99
N THR A 23 3.67 -30.85 -11.88
CA THR A 23 4.78 -30.46 -12.74
C THR A 23 5.91 -29.79 -11.95
N SER A 24 7.12 -29.81 -12.50
CA SER A 24 8.28 -29.11 -11.94
C SER A 24 8.37 -27.70 -12.51
N ASN A 25 8.65 -26.72 -11.64
CA ASN A 25 8.83 -25.32 -12.03
C ASN A 25 10.27 -24.83 -11.82
N GLY A 26 11.16 -25.76 -11.44
CA GLY A 26 12.57 -25.52 -11.18
C GLY A 26 13.17 -26.67 -10.38
N SER A 27 14.34 -26.44 -9.80
CA SER A 27 15.09 -27.45 -9.04
C SER A 27 15.85 -26.88 -7.84
N ASN A 28 15.74 -25.57 -7.56
CA ASN A 28 16.36 -24.98 -6.39
C ASN A 28 15.55 -25.34 -5.13
N PRO A 29 16.08 -26.13 -4.19
CA PRO A 29 15.35 -26.52 -2.98
C PRO A 29 15.03 -25.34 -2.07
N ASP A 30 15.80 -24.25 -2.15
CA ASP A 30 15.64 -23.07 -1.30
C ASP A 30 14.67 -22.03 -1.88
N ASN A 31 14.17 -22.25 -3.11
CA ASN A 31 13.22 -21.35 -3.76
C ASN A 31 11.79 -21.90 -3.69
N ASP A 32 10.87 -21.17 -3.05
CA ASP A 32 9.45 -21.54 -2.95
C ASP A 32 8.73 -21.63 -4.30
N TRP A 33 9.19 -20.97 -5.37
CA TRP A 33 8.60 -21.12 -6.71
C TRP A 33 9.10 -22.35 -7.47
N ASP A 34 10.16 -23.00 -7.00
CA ASP A 34 10.76 -24.18 -7.64
C ASP A 34 10.19 -25.51 -7.10
N GLN A 35 9.34 -25.46 -6.07
CA GLN A 35 8.84 -26.65 -5.36
C GLN A 35 7.79 -27.44 -6.14
N GLY A 36 7.40 -26.94 -7.31
CA GLY A 36 6.44 -27.54 -8.22
C GLY A 36 5.06 -26.91 -8.14
N TYR A 37 4.17 -27.40 -9.02
CA TYR A 37 2.86 -26.81 -9.21
C TYR A 37 1.82 -27.88 -9.50
N GLY A 38 0.62 -27.68 -8.96
CA GLY A 38 -0.53 -28.55 -9.15
C GLY A 38 -1.78 -27.72 -9.44
N PHE A 39 -2.38 -27.92 -10.60
CA PHE A 39 -3.54 -27.15 -11.09
C PHE A 39 -3.44 -25.63 -10.94
N GLN A 40 -3.87 -25.06 -9.82
CA GLN A 40 -3.86 -23.62 -9.53
C GLN A 40 -3.11 -23.29 -8.21
N PHE A 41 -2.32 -24.23 -7.71
CA PHE A 41 -1.58 -24.13 -6.46
C PHE A 41 -0.08 -24.26 -6.68
N TRP A 42 0.66 -23.34 -6.09
CA TRP A 42 2.11 -23.45 -5.95
C TRP A 42 2.43 -24.33 -4.75
N ARG A 43 3.33 -25.29 -4.92
CA ARG A 43 3.97 -25.95 -3.78
C ARG A 43 4.93 -24.96 -3.13
N CYS A 44 5.19 -25.13 -1.85
CA CYS A 44 6.17 -24.36 -1.09
C CYS A 44 7.18 -25.32 -0.45
N ARG A 45 8.22 -24.75 0.17
CA ARG A 45 9.05 -25.46 1.15
C ARG A 45 8.17 -25.90 2.32
N ASN A 46 8.74 -26.72 3.20
CA ASN A 46 8.05 -27.18 4.42
C ASN A 46 6.73 -27.94 4.14
N ASN A 47 6.63 -28.61 2.99
CA ASN A 47 5.44 -29.37 2.54
C ASN A 47 4.13 -28.55 2.54
N CYS A 48 4.24 -27.23 2.38
CA CYS A 48 3.11 -26.32 2.27
C CYS A 48 2.68 -26.14 0.80
N TYR A 49 1.54 -25.50 0.60
CA TYR A 49 1.09 -25.05 -0.72
C TYR A 49 0.33 -23.73 -0.61
N ARG A 50 0.25 -22.97 -1.70
CA ARG A 50 -0.38 -21.64 -1.68
C ARG A 50 -1.13 -21.28 -2.96
N GLY A 51 -2.14 -20.43 -2.78
CA GLY A 51 -2.54 -19.49 -3.83
C GLY A 51 -1.54 -18.34 -3.86
N ASP A 52 -1.10 -17.95 -5.05
CA ASP A 52 -0.06 -16.93 -5.28
C ASP A 52 -0.62 -15.84 -6.19
N GLY A 53 -0.90 -14.68 -5.58
CA GLY A 53 -1.33 -13.48 -6.27
C GLY A 53 -0.18 -12.49 -6.39
N ALA A 54 -0.19 -11.75 -7.49
CA ALA A 54 0.84 -10.76 -7.79
C ALA A 54 1.07 -9.81 -6.60
N PHE A 55 2.34 -9.47 -6.37
CA PHE A 55 2.78 -8.53 -5.34
C PHE A 55 2.56 -9.00 -3.90
N GLY A 56 2.61 -10.32 -3.69
CA GLY A 56 2.66 -10.93 -2.37
C GLY A 56 1.29 -11.17 -1.73
N GLN A 57 0.23 -11.34 -2.54
CA GLN A 57 -1.03 -11.85 -2.01
C GLN A 57 -0.90 -13.35 -1.86
N PHE A 58 -0.96 -13.86 -0.63
CA PHE A 58 -0.79 -15.28 -0.39
C PHE A 58 -1.93 -15.86 0.43
N CYS A 59 -2.35 -17.06 0.04
CA CYS A 59 -3.15 -17.94 0.88
C CYS A 59 -2.33 -19.22 1.05
N ILE A 60 -1.53 -19.28 2.12
CA ILE A 60 -0.61 -20.38 2.39
C ILE A 60 -1.32 -21.37 3.30
N VAL A 61 -1.39 -22.63 2.88
CA VAL A 61 -1.90 -23.72 3.70
C VAL A 61 -0.72 -24.52 4.24
N ILE A 62 -0.75 -24.75 5.56
CA ILE A 62 0.27 -25.49 6.32
C ILE A 62 -0.42 -26.73 6.90
N PRO A 63 -0.47 -27.85 6.15
CA PRO A 63 -1.30 -29.00 6.53
C PRO A 63 -0.90 -29.65 7.85
N GLU A 64 0.39 -29.66 8.16
CA GLU A 64 0.92 -30.27 9.38
C GLU A 64 0.41 -29.56 10.65
N HIS A 65 0.11 -28.27 10.55
CA HIS A 65 -0.38 -27.45 11.66
C HIS A 65 -1.88 -27.13 11.58
N ASP A 66 -2.60 -27.71 10.61
CA ASP A 66 -4.01 -27.38 10.32
C ASP A 66 -4.26 -25.86 10.24
N ALA A 67 -3.31 -25.14 9.61
CA ALA A 67 -3.29 -23.68 9.60
C ALA A 67 -3.35 -23.12 8.17
N VAL A 68 -3.93 -21.92 8.07
CA VAL A 68 -3.93 -21.11 6.85
C VAL A 68 -3.45 -19.70 7.19
N VAL A 69 -2.46 -19.22 6.44
CA VAL A 69 -1.93 -17.85 6.55
C VAL A 69 -2.40 -17.06 5.34
N SER A 70 -3.24 -16.06 5.60
CA SER A 70 -3.72 -15.12 4.58
C SER A 70 -2.93 -13.83 4.65
N ILE A 71 -2.31 -13.45 3.54
CA ILE A 71 -1.48 -12.25 3.44
C ILE A 71 -2.04 -11.39 2.30
N THR A 72 -2.31 -10.12 2.63
CA THR A 72 -2.63 -9.07 1.65
C THR A 72 -1.51 -8.05 1.69
N SER A 73 -0.89 -7.78 0.54
CA SER A 73 0.27 -6.90 0.48
C SER A 73 0.35 -6.12 -0.83
N GLY A 74 1.45 -5.40 -1.05
CA GLY A 74 1.72 -4.64 -2.27
C GLY A 74 3.21 -4.49 -2.48
N THR A 75 3.94 -5.60 -2.40
CA THR A 75 5.41 -5.61 -2.37
C THR A 75 6.01 -6.34 -3.56
N ASN A 76 7.19 -5.91 -3.99
CA ASN A 76 8.01 -6.65 -4.94
C ASN A 76 8.87 -7.73 -4.25
N ASP A 77 9.09 -7.59 -2.94
CA ASP A 77 9.80 -8.59 -2.14
C ASP A 77 8.83 -9.67 -1.66
N MET A 78 8.36 -10.47 -2.62
CA MET A 78 7.43 -11.57 -2.37
C MET A 78 8.10 -12.71 -1.59
N GLY A 79 9.40 -12.92 -1.81
CA GLY A 79 10.19 -13.93 -1.11
C GLY A 79 10.35 -13.60 0.37
N GLY A 80 10.73 -12.37 0.71
CA GLY A 80 10.90 -11.93 2.10
C GLY A 80 9.63 -12.06 2.95
N VAL A 81 8.45 -11.86 2.34
CA VAL A 81 7.17 -12.12 3.01
C VAL A 81 7.00 -13.60 3.37
N MET A 82 7.37 -14.52 2.47
CA MET A 82 7.31 -15.95 2.76
C MET A 82 8.39 -16.38 3.76
N GLU A 83 9.60 -15.83 3.68
CA GLU A 83 10.65 -16.09 4.67
C GLU A 83 10.20 -15.71 6.08
N ALA A 84 9.50 -14.58 6.26
CA ALA A 84 8.95 -14.23 7.57
C ALA A 84 7.98 -15.30 8.12
N VAL A 85 7.21 -15.96 7.25
CA VAL A 85 6.36 -17.09 7.65
C VAL A 85 7.22 -18.28 8.07
N TRP A 86 8.26 -18.62 7.32
CA TRP A 86 9.11 -19.79 7.58
C TRP A 86 10.03 -19.62 8.78
N GLU A 87 10.56 -18.42 9.02
CA GLU A 87 11.53 -18.15 10.08
C GLU A 87 10.86 -17.80 11.40
N THR A 88 9.68 -17.17 11.36
CA THR A 88 9.02 -16.66 12.58
C THR A 88 7.76 -17.44 12.91
N LEU A 89 6.80 -17.50 11.97
CA LEU A 89 5.47 -18.01 12.28
C LEU A 89 5.44 -19.54 12.39
N LEU A 90 5.94 -20.24 11.38
CA LEU A 90 5.92 -21.70 11.30
C LEU A 90 6.64 -22.36 12.50
N PRO A 91 7.86 -21.95 12.90
CA PRO A 91 8.55 -22.56 14.04
C PRO A 91 7.86 -22.29 15.38
N SER A 92 7.03 -21.24 15.45
CA SER A 92 6.27 -20.87 16.65
C SER A 92 4.94 -21.62 16.78
N MET A 93 4.52 -22.38 15.76
CA MET A 93 3.29 -23.18 15.81
C MET A 93 3.51 -24.47 16.61
N ALA A 94 2.94 -24.55 17.81
CA ALA A 94 2.98 -25.77 18.61
C ALA A 94 2.17 -26.91 17.94
N PRO A 95 2.61 -28.17 18.07
CA PRO A 95 1.89 -29.32 17.52
C PRO A 95 0.58 -29.65 18.26
N LYS A 96 0.34 -29.00 19.41
CA LYS A 96 -0.85 -29.14 20.23
C LYS A 96 -1.28 -27.75 20.72
N PRO A 97 -2.57 -27.56 21.04
CA PRO A 97 -3.04 -26.34 21.69
C PRO A 97 -2.20 -26.04 22.94
N ILE A 98 -1.79 -24.78 23.07
CA ILE A 98 -1.11 -24.25 24.24
C ILE A 98 -2.11 -23.57 25.17
N GLU A 99 -1.78 -23.47 26.44
CA GLU A 99 -2.57 -22.69 27.39
C GLU A 99 -2.57 -21.20 26.99
N PRO A 100 -3.70 -20.48 27.12
CA PRO A 100 -3.75 -19.06 26.80
C PRO A 100 -2.81 -18.23 27.68
N ASP A 101 -1.87 -17.51 27.06
CA ASP A 101 -1.11 -16.46 27.74
C ASP A 101 -1.87 -15.14 27.65
N THR A 102 -2.58 -14.82 28.73
CA THR A 102 -3.41 -13.60 28.80
C THR A 102 -2.55 -12.34 28.71
N THR A 103 -1.35 -12.35 29.28
CA THR A 103 -0.45 -11.18 29.28
C THR A 103 0.07 -10.92 27.87
N ALA A 104 0.58 -11.95 27.20
CA ALA A 104 1.06 -11.83 25.81
C ALA A 104 -0.06 -11.41 24.86
N PHE A 105 -1.27 -11.96 25.04
CA PHE A 105 -2.44 -11.58 24.25
C PHE A 105 -2.81 -10.10 24.43
N GLN A 106 -2.81 -9.60 25.67
CA GLN A 106 -3.07 -8.19 25.95
C GLN A 106 -2.00 -7.27 25.34
N SER A 107 -0.73 -7.64 25.44
CA SER A 107 0.36 -6.89 24.80
C SER A 107 0.24 -6.87 23.28
N LEU A 108 -0.13 -8.00 22.67
CA LEU A 108 -0.39 -8.08 21.23
C LEU A 108 -1.58 -7.21 20.83
N ALA A 109 -2.69 -7.29 21.56
CA ALA A 109 -3.88 -6.49 21.30
C ALA A 109 -3.59 -4.98 21.41
N ALA A 110 -2.86 -4.55 22.43
CA ALA A 110 -2.42 -3.16 22.57
C ALA A 110 -1.56 -2.73 21.37
N LYS A 111 -0.55 -3.53 21.01
CA LYS A 111 0.29 -3.24 19.85
C LYS A 111 -0.52 -3.13 18.55
N LEU A 112 -1.44 -4.06 18.30
CA LEU A 112 -2.27 -4.05 17.09
C LEU A 112 -3.22 -2.84 17.04
N ASN A 113 -3.75 -2.41 18.18
CA ASN A 113 -4.59 -1.21 18.26
C ASN A 113 -3.81 0.09 18.04
N ASP A 114 -2.53 0.12 18.41
CA ASP A 114 -1.67 1.30 18.26
C ASP A 114 -1.02 1.42 16.87
N LEU A 115 -1.08 0.35 16.04
CA LEU A 115 -0.54 0.40 14.69
C LEU A 115 -1.29 1.42 13.83
N SER A 116 -0.53 2.34 13.25
CA SER A 116 -1.03 3.35 12.32
C SER A 116 -0.04 3.53 11.17
N LEU A 117 -0.52 4.05 10.04
CA LEU A 117 0.35 4.46 8.95
C LEU A 117 1.05 5.76 9.38
N PRO A 118 2.37 5.90 9.13
CA PRO A 118 3.12 7.08 9.55
C PRO A 118 2.66 8.30 8.77
N LEU A 119 2.38 9.39 9.48
CA LEU A 119 2.06 10.70 8.92
C LEU A 119 3.30 11.32 8.24
N VAL A 120 3.09 12.41 7.50
CA VAL A 120 4.21 13.27 7.12
C VAL A 120 4.67 14.02 8.37
N GLU A 121 5.91 13.77 8.79
CA GLU A 121 6.52 14.49 9.91
C GLU A 121 6.99 15.86 9.46
N GLY A 122 6.59 16.92 10.17
CA GLY A 122 6.99 18.29 9.86
C GLY A 122 6.14 19.32 10.60
N GLU A 123 6.34 20.59 10.25
CA GLU A 123 5.65 21.72 10.86
C GLU A 123 4.28 21.97 10.23
N SER A 124 3.35 22.47 11.04
CA SER A 124 2.01 22.90 10.57
C SER A 124 2.04 24.27 9.89
N GLN A 125 3.13 25.01 10.00
CA GLN A 125 3.26 26.35 9.44
C GLN A 125 4.65 26.57 8.84
N SER A 126 4.72 27.49 7.90
CA SER A 126 5.98 27.96 7.29
C SER A 126 5.91 29.45 7.00
N PRO A 127 7.04 30.19 7.00
CA PRO A 127 7.11 31.58 6.54
C PRO A 127 6.56 31.82 5.12
N VAL A 128 6.46 30.77 4.30
CA VAL A 128 5.94 30.85 2.93
C VAL A 128 4.42 30.66 2.87
N SER A 129 3.82 29.98 3.86
CA SER A 129 2.41 29.56 3.87
C SER A 129 1.41 30.69 3.63
N GLU A 130 1.53 31.81 4.36
CA GLU A 130 0.62 32.97 4.22
C GLU A 130 0.63 33.57 2.81
N LYS A 131 1.80 33.58 2.16
CA LYS A 131 1.96 34.13 0.81
C LYS A 131 1.31 33.24 -0.25
N LEU A 132 1.14 31.95 0.04
CA LEU A 132 0.56 30.97 -0.90
C LEU A 132 -0.96 31.06 -1.01
N ALA A 133 -1.66 31.49 0.04
CA ALA A 133 -3.12 31.48 0.11
C ALA A 133 -3.83 32.28 -1.02
N GLN A 134 -3.12 33.21 -1.65
CA GLN A 134 -3.64 34.04 -2.75
C GLN A 134 -3.03 33.69 -4.12
N ARG A 135 -2.24 32.61 -4.20
CA ARG A 135 -1.48 32.25 -5.40
C ARG A 135 -2.08 31.03 -6.08
N LYS A 136 -2.14 31.10 -7.41
CA LYS A 136 -2.53 30.00 -8.28
C LYS A 136 -1.38 29.77 -9.27
N PHE A 137 -0.63 28.69 -9.07
CA PHE A 137 0.50 28.33 -9.91
C PHE A 137 -0.02 27.68 -11.18
N GLN A 138 0.21 28.32 -12.32
CA GLN A 138 -0.08 27.75 -13.64
C GLN A 138 0.98 26.71 -13.98
N VAL A 139 0.54 25.51 -14.37
CA VAL A 139 1.44 24.42 -14.77
C VAL A 139 1.26 24.24 -16.27
N PHE A 140 2.35 24.46 -17.00
CA PHE A 140 2.35 24.36 -18.46
C PHE A 140 3.01 23.06 -18.90
N ASP A 141 2.64 22.57 -20.08
CA ASP A 141 3.27 21.46 -20.79
C ASP A 141 3.53 20.21 -19.93
N ASN A 142 2.48 19.46 -19.60
CA ASN A 142 2.56 18.19 -18.88
C ASN A 142 1.60 17.15 -19.45
N GLU A 143 1.95 15.87 -19.35
CA GLU A 143 1.16 14.76 -19.91
C GLU A 143 0.11 14.24 -18.92
N VAL A 144 0.12 14.75 -17.70
CA VAL A 144 -0.77 14.31 -16.61
C VAL A 144 -2.03 15.14 -16.46
N GLY A 145 -2.21 16.17 -17.29
CA GLY A 145 -3.42 16.98 -17.37
C GLY A 145 -3.62 17.95 -16.20
N VAL A 146 -2.53 18.41 -15.56
CA VAL A 146 -2.56 19.44 -14.52
C VAL A 146 -2.51 20.81 -15.18
N ASN A 147 -3.54 21.62 -14.97
CA ASN A 147 -3.60 23.00 -15.47
C ASN A 147 -3.06 24.00 -14.44
N SER A 148 -3.42 23.82 -13.18
CA SER A 148 -2.94 24.70 -12.11
C SER A 148 -3.04 24.08 -10.72
N VAL A 149 -2.34 24.66 -9.75
CA VAL A 149 -2.40 24.26 -8.34
C VAL A 149 -2.46 25.49 -7.43
N SER A 150 -3.33 25.44 -6.42
CA SER A 150 -3.39 26.42 -5.34
C SER A 150 -3.33 25.75 -3.97
N PHE A 151 -2.87 26.54 -2.99
CA PHE A 151 -2.43 26.05 -1.69
C PHE A 151 -3.05 26.88 -0.59
N ASP A 152 -3.71 26.20 0.34
CA ASP A 152 -4.22 26.76 1.58
C ASP A 152 -3.56 25.97 2.72
N LEU A 153 -2.33 26.36 3.05
CA LEU A 153 -1.40 25.58 3.88
C LEU A 153 -1.03 26.31 5.18
N HIS A 154 -2.01 27.00 5.77
CA HIS A 154 -1.85 27.77 7.00
C HIS A 154 -2.70 27.18 8.13
N GLY A 155 -2.07 26.92 9.28
CA GLY A 155 -2.77 26.37 10.45
C GLY A 155 -2.80 24.84 10.41
N LYS A 156 -3.92 24.24 10.86
CA LYS A 156 -4.06 22.77 10.91
C LYS A 156 -4.87 22.18 9.76
N ASP A 157 -5.65 23.01 9.08
CA ASP A 157 -6.55 22.58 8.01
C ASP A 157 -5.88 22.85 6.65
N HIS A 158 -5.03 21.92 6.22
CA HIS A 158 -4.30 22.04 4.97
C HIS A 158 -5.15 21.58 3.79
N ARG A 159 -5.16 22.38 2.72
CA ARG A 159 -5.84 22.05 1.47
C ARG A 159 -4.97 22.36 0.25
N ILE A 160 -4.94 21.41 -0.68
CA ILE A 160 -4.33 21.58 -2.00
C ILE A 160 -5.44 21.41 -3.03
N THR A 161 -5.64 22.41 -3.89
CA THR A 161 -6.61 22.35 -4.97
C THR A 161 -5.86 22.23 -6.29
N ILE A 162 -6.18 21.20 -7.07
CA ILE A 162 -5.55 20.90 -8.34
C ILE A 162 -6.62 21.03 -9.43
N GLU A 163 -6.40 21.92 -10.39
CA GLU A 163 -7.24 22.00 -11.58
C GLU A 163 -6.68 21.06 -12.63
N MET A 164 -7.45 20.03 -12.97
CA MET A 164 -7.13 19.00 -13.95
C MET A 164 -7.98 19.18 -15.22
N ASP A 165 -7.63 18.50 -16.29
CA ASP A 165 -8.44 18.47 -17.53
C ASP A 165 -9.86 17.93 -17.33
N HIS A 166 -10.04 17.05 -16.34
CA HIS A 166 -11.33 16.46 -16.00
C HIS A 166 -12.14 17.28 -14.99
N GLY A 167 -11.55 18.34 -14.42
CA GLY A 167 -12.18 19.16 -13.39
C GLY A 167 -11.27 19.43 -12.20
N MET A 168 -11.86 19.86 -11.09
CA MET A 168 -11.10 20.22 -9.88
C MET A 168 -11.01 19.03 -8.92
N GLU A 169 -9.82 18.80 -8.38
CA GLU A 169 -9.58 17.93 -7.24
C GLU A 169 -9.18 18.74 -6.02
N THR A 170 -9.63 18.32 -4.84
CA THR A 170 -9.27 18.96 -3.58
C THR A 170 -8.78 17.91 -2.60
N LEU A 171 -7.51 18.05 -2.21
CA LEU A 171 -6.91 17.28 -1.14
C LEU A 171 -7.13 18.01 0.17
N TYR A 172 -7.76 17.33 1.12
CA TYR A 172 -7.83 17.75 2.52
C TYR A 172 -6.77 16.96 3.28
N LEU A 173 -5.83 17.65 3.93
CA LEU A 173 -4.66 17.04 4.55
C LEU A 173 -4.67 17.33 6.05
N GLY A 174 -4.65 16.26 6.85
CA GLY A 174 -4.47 16.42 8.30
C GLY A 174 -3.00 16.59 8.66
N SER A 175 -2.73 17.44 9.66
CA SER A 175 -1.39 17.57 10.27
C SER A 175 -1.12 16.47 11.29
N ASP A 176 -2.16 16.09 12.06
CA ASP A 176 -2.04 15.19 13.21
C ASP A 176 -2.75 13.85 12.96
N ASN A 177 -3.40 13.69 11.80
CA ASN A 177 -4.09 12.48 11.37
C ASN A 177 -4.22 12.39 9.84
N TYR A 178 -4.64 11.24 9.33
CA TYR A 178 -5.10 11.12 7.95
C TYR A 178 -6.53 11.66 7.82
N THR A 179 -6.70 12.67 6.98
CA THR A 179 -8.04 13.11 6.58
C THR A 179 -8.54 12.23 5.44
N THR A 180 -9.69 11.58 5.65
CA THR A 180 -10.29 10.71 4.63
C THR A 180 -11.24 11.51 3.75
N SER A 181 -11.19 11.25 2.44
CA SER A 181 -12.06 11.88 1.46
C SER A 181 -12.23 11.00 0.21
N LYS A 182 -13.05 11.46 -0.73
CA LYS A 182 -13.24 10.83 -2.03
C LYS A 182 -12.93 11.86 -3.11
N LEU A 183 -12.03 11.53 -4.01
CA LEU A 183 -11.71 12.30 -5.22
C LEU A 183 -12.91 12.33 -6.18
N ASN A 184 -12.97 13.34 -7.02
CA ASN A 184 -14.00 13.44 -8.07
C ASN A 184 -13.73 12.42 -9.18
N ASP A 185 -12.48 12.30 -9.60
CA ASP A 185 -11.98 11.30 -10.55
C ASP A 185 -10.61 10.76 -10.08
N HIS A 186 -9.51 11.45 -10.39
CA HIS A 186 -8.16 11.00 -10.05
C HIS A 186 -7.17 12.16 -9.84
N LEU A 187 -6.10 11.88 -9.08
CA LEU A 187 -4.92 12.74 -8.98
C LEU A 187 -3.90 12.41 -10.09
N PRO A 188 -2.90 13.25 -10.36
CA PRO A 188 -1.81 12.92 -11.28
C PRO A 188 -1.17 11.57 -10.95
N TYR A 189 -0.99 10.74 -11.99
CA TYR A 189 -0.43 9.37 -11.94
C TYR A 189 -1.27 8.31 -11.22
N THR A 190 -2.52 8.63 -10.90
CA THR A 190 -3.44 7.70 -10.25
C THR A 190 -4.63 7.31 -11.14
N GLN A 191 -4.50 7.51 -12.45
CA GLN A 191 -5.52 7.12 -13.43
C GLN A 191 -5.86 5.63 -13.25
N ASN A 192 -7.16 5.31 -13.28
CA ASN A 192 -7.71 3.96 -13.05
C ASN A 192 -7.53 3.39 -11.64
N MET A 193 -7.02 4.17 -10.69
CA MET A 193 -7.02 3.78 -9.29
C MET A 193 -8.32 4.17 -8.59
N ARG A 194 -8.50 3.70 -7.36
CA ARG A 194 -9.69 3.98 -6.57
C ARG A 194 -9.66 5.39 -6.00
N SER A 195 -10.82 6.04 -5.97
CA SER A 195 -10.94 7.46 -5.62
C SER A 195 -11.00 7.74 -4.12
N ARG A 196 -11.14 6.72 -3.26
CA ARG A 196 -11.12 6.91 -1.80
C ARG A 196 -9.69 7.08 -1.33
N ILE A 197 -9.45 8.13 -0.55
CA ILE A 197 -8.12 8.48 -0.08
C ILE A 197 -8.09 8.79 1.42
N GLY A 198 -6.91 8.62 2.00
CA GLY A 198 -6.52 9.23 3.28
C GLY A 198 -5.26 10.07 3.04
N ALA A 199 -5.30 11.36 3.37
CA ALA A 199 -4.18 12.27 3.14
C ALA A 199 -3.69 12.98 4.42
N SER A 200 -2.38 13.14 4.52
CA SER A 200 -1.69 13.90 5.56
C SER A 200 -0.62 14.79 4.91
N GLY A 201 -0.31 15.93 5.51
CA GLY A 201 0.73 16.79 4.96
C GLY A 201 1.29 17.80 5.96
N ALA A 202 2.57 18.10 5.76
CA ALA A 202 3.34 18.98 6.63
C ALA A 202 4.47 19.68 5.87
N TRP A 203 4.97 20.77 6.46
CA TRP A 203 6.17 21.46 6.04
C TRP A 203 7.40 20.71 6.55
N VAL A 204 8.13 20.05 5.66
CA VAL A 204 9.34 19.29 6.02
C VAL A 204 10.59 20.17 6.03
N GLU A 205 10.54 21.28 5.27
CA GLU A 205 11.52 22.36 5.27
C GLU A 205 10.77 23.70 5.13
N PRO A 206 11.39 24.86 5.43
CA PRO A 206 10.71 26.16 5.33
C PRO A 206 10.12 26.46 3.95
N ASN A 207 10.64 25.88 2.87
CA ASN A 207 10.12 26.06 1.51
C ASN A 207 9.68 24.74 0.84
N GLU A 208 9.57 23.64 1.60
CA GLU A 208 9.16 22.33 1.09
C GLU A 208 7.95 21.80 1.86
N TYR A 209 6.86 21.55 1.14
CA TYR A 209 5.67 20.91 1.68
C TYR A 209 5.52 19.51 1.11
N GLN A 210 5.23 18.53 1.96
CA GLN A 210 4.95 17.16 1.55
C GLN A 210 3.51 16.77 1.85
N ALA A 211 2.87 16.13 0.88
CA ALA A 211 1.53 15.56 0.97
C ALA A 211 1.61 14.07 0.69
N LYS A 212 1.27 13.25 1.68
CA LYS A 212 1.19 11.79 1.56
C LYS A 212 -0.26 11.38 1.44
N ILE A 213 -0.58 10.64 0.38
CA ILE A 213 -1.93 10.18 0.06
C ILE A 213 -1.92 8.66 -0.08
N TYR A 214 -2.73 7.97 0.71
CA TYR A 214 -3.03 6.55 0.52
C TYR A 214 -4.33 6.41 -0.27
N LEU A 215 -4.33 5.56 -1.30
CA LEU A 215 -5.54 5.20 -2.03
C LEU A 215 -6.15 3.99 -1.32
N THR A 216 -7.06 4.24 -0.36
CA THR A 216 -7.40 3.32 0.75
C THR A 216 -8.06 2.01 0.36
N GLU A 217 -8.48 1.88 -0.90
CA GLU A 217 -9.02 0.63 -1.46
C GLU A 217 -7.96 -0.16 -2.26
N THR A 218 -6.69 0.25 -2.18
CA THR A 218 -5.54 -0.35 -2.87
C THR A 218 -4.31 -0.34 -1.95
N PRO A 219 -3.25 -1.10 -2.25
CA PRO A 219 -1.99 -0.96 -1.52
C PRO A 219 -1.19 0.31 -1.90
N ALA A 220 -1.62 1.05 -2.93
CA ALA A 220 -0.85 2.15 -3.48
C ALA A 220 -0.89 3.41 -2.59
N SER A 221 0.21 4.15 -2.62
CA SER A 221 0.29 5.50 -2.05
C SER A 221 1.06 6.42 -2.97
N ILE A 222 0.73 7.70 -2.94
CA ILE A 222 1.47 8.73 -3.65
C ILE A 222 1.97 9.79 -2.66
N LEU A 223 3.23 10.19 -2.83
CA LEU A 223 3.83 11.30 -2.09
C LEU A 223 4.06 12.43 -3.09
N TYR A 224 3.48 13.59 -2.81
CA TYR A 224 3.76 14.83 -3.52
C TYR A 224 4.67 15.70 -2.68
N THR A 225 5.73 16.22 -3.30
CA THR A 225 6.65 17.17 -2.68
C THR A 225 6.64 18.45 -3.51
N PHE A 226 6.24 19.54 -2.87
CA PHE A 226 6.17 20.87 -3.46
C PHE A 226 7.27 21.75 -2.88
N ARG A 227 8.15 22.27 -3.72
CA ARG A 227 9.21 23.22 -3.35
C ARG A 227 8.90 24.60 -3.93
N PHE A 228 8.99 25.63 -3.09
CA PHE A 228 8.63 27.01 -3.46
C PHE A 228 9.85 27.93 -3.44
N GLU A 229 10.19 28.53 -4.59
CA GLU A 229 11.33 29.46 -4.69
C GLU A 229 11.06 30.53 -5.76
N ASN A 230 11.36 31.80 -5.48
CA ASN A 230 11.32 32.89 -6.47
C ASN A 230 10.04 32.93 -7.32
N ASN A 231 8.88 32.81 -6.66
CA ASN A 231 7.55 32.76 -7.27
C ASN A 231 7.28 31.54 -8.19
N ARG A 232 8.13 30.51 -8.09
CA ARG A 232 8.00 29.25 -8.81
C ARG A 232 7.72 28.12 -7.84
N MET A 233 7.11 27.07 -8.35
CA MET A 233 6.87 25.82 -7.64
C MET A 233 7.43 24.66 -8.46
N ASN A 234 8.19 23.77 -7.81
CA ASN A 234 8.55 22.47 -8.37
C ASN A 234 7.76 21.40 -7.62
N TRP A 235 7.05 20.56 -8.35
CA TRP A 235 6.27 19.45 -7.81
C TRP A 235 6.85 18.13 -8.31
N THR A 236 7.37 17.35 -7.37
CA THR A 236 7.80 15.97 -7.62
C THR A 236 6.81 14.97 -7.03
N SER A 237 6.66 13.83 -7.70
CA SER A 237 5.75 12.78 -7.27
C SER A 237 6.52 11.48 -7.06
N GLN A 238 6.12 10.69 -6.05
CA GLN A 238 6.57 9.32 -5.85
C GLN A 238 5.37 8.41 -5.63
N LEU A 239 5.11 7.55 -6.61
CA LEU A 239 4.09 6.51 -6.52
C LEU A 239 4.72 5.23 -5.97
N ARG A 240 4.19 4.71 -4.86
CA ARG A 240 4.65 3.49 -4.21
C ARG A 240 3.56 2.43 -4.23
N HIS A 241 3.97 1.17 -4.30
CA HIS A 241 3.09 0.00 -4.22
C HIS A 241 1.95 0.00 -5.24
N SER A 242 2.16 0.67 -6.39
CA SER A 242 1.26 0.63 -7.53
C SER A 242 1.74 -0.42 -8.54
N LEU A 243 0.84 -1.35 -8.86
CA LEU A 243 1.14 -2.53 -9.67
C LEU A 243 1.43 -2.20 -11.14
N PHE A 244 0.73 -1.19 -11.66
CA PHE A 244 0.78 -0.76 -13.06
C PHE A 244 1.02 0.75 -13.17
N GLY A 245 1.54 1.35 -12.10
CA GLY A 245 1.83 2.77 -12.05
C GLY A 245 3.00 3.15 -12.97
N PRO A 246 3.02 4.39 -13.47
CA PRO A 246 4.16 4.90 -14.22
C PRO A 246 5.44 4.86 -13.36
N ARG A 247 6.55 4.40 -13.95
CA ARG A 247 7.85 4.30 -13.26
C ARG A 247 8.66 5.59 -13.30
N LYS A 248 8.37 6.45 -14.28
CA LYS A 248 8.96 7.78 -14.41
C LYS A 248 7.84 8.78 -14.25
N LEU A 249 7.98 9.64 -13.26
CA LEU A 249 7.04 10.71 -12.95
C LEU A 249 7.78 12.01 -13.29
N GLU A 250 7.21 12.82 -14.18
CA GLU A 250 7.78 14.11 -14.52
C GLU A 250 7.72 15.09 -13.34
N ILE A 251 8.64 16.04 -13.35
CA ILE A 251 8.64 17.15 -12.41
C ILE A 251 7.76 18.23 -12.99
N LEU A 252 6.64 18.51 -12.33
CA LEU A 252 5.74 19.59 -12.72
C LEU A 252 6.30 20.92 -12.22
N LYS A 253 6.24 21.94 -13.08
CA LYS A 253 6.72 23.28 -12.76
C LYS A 253 5.57 24.26 -12.85
N GLY A 254 5.38 25.01 -11.78
CA GLY A 254 4.36 26.04 -11.68
C GLY A 254 4.95 27.44 -11.56
N GLU A 255 4.31 28.43 -12.18
CA GLU A 255 4.65 29.86 -12.04
C GLU A 255 3.36 30.66 -11.72
N PHE A 256 3.47 31.76 -10.98
CA PHE A 256 2.35 32.69 -10.73
C PHE A 256 2.77 34.15 -10.93
#